data_AF-A0A292RK02-F1
#
_entry.id   AF-A0A292RK02-F1
#
_cell.length_a   1.000
_cell.length_b   1.000
_cell.length_c   1.000
_cell.angle_alpha   90.00
_cell.angle_beta   90.00
_cell.angle_gamma   90.00
#
_symmetry.space_group_name_H-M   'P 1'
#
loop_
_entity.id
_entity.type
_entity.pdbx_description
1 polymer ?
#
loop_
_entity_poly.entity_id
_entity_poly.type
_entity_poly.pdbx_seq_one_letter_code
_entity_poly.pdbx_strand_id
1 'polypeptide(L)'
;MKISPVTNNTCNYMQNNYTLIPFSGNVSIPQKKIFVEAERLFNICAILKRKLSNKIKNSGNQEKILAFYNKFIKVSDSSYAYMRFFHNFARKFAKNREVEINLESNRLLDIAKSDEAYIFIMNHSNGKQDPAMMGVLGTLLSGAYINLGKAKTAPRAKIIANEDILKSMNKFQRAIYEKFGAFGINANLFDAGKGKNSEKIHQLIDNFCKNKNHIFIFPEGKMGMFKDLDLIEKFQPGVGGMVRSAVIDKKQVKVIPVGFAYNNKTKSFLGSIYIGKPVCFKSENNEIFVNQANIEFDLAKDSYKKFWNYKQKAIDEFKPILHKNIPVLGREQSLYIAGILCENLRICIEKAKRQLPQHPMNIDNIIKI
;
A
#
# COMPACT_ATOMS: atom_id res chain seq x y z
N MET A 1 13.91 9.02 20.04
CA MET A 1 13.63 7.67 19.49
C MET A 1 14.53 7.44 18.26
N LYS A 2 15.57 6.60 18.36
CA LYS A 2 16.44 6.27 17.19
C LYS A 2 15.74 5.19 16.36
N ILE A 3 15.03 5.58 15.30
CA ILE A 3 14.65 4.63 14.24
C ILE A 3 15.95 4.18 13.56
N SER A 4 16.32 2.93 13.76
CA SER A 4 17.45 2.34 13.04
C SER A 4 17.06 2.03 11.59
N PRO A 5 18.01 2.16 10.65
CA PRO A 5 17.72 2.22 9.22
C PRO A 5 17.36 0.86 8.65
N VAL A 6 16.38 0.84 7.74
CA VAL A 6 16.16 -0.30 6.83
C VAL A 6 17.01 -0.09 5.59
N THR A 7 18.31 -0.38 5.70
CA THR A 7 19.20 -0.65 4.56
C THR A 7 20.22 -1.66 5.06
N ASN A 8 20.22 -2.86 4.46
CA ASN A 8 21.14 -3.98 4.73
C ASN A 8 21.00 -4.63 6.11
N ASN A 9 20.02 -5.53 6.24
CA ASN A 9 20.19 -6.66 7.15
C ASN A 9 20.21 -7.92 6.28
N THR A 10 21.41 -8.43 6.03
CA THR A 10 21.64 -9.83 5.71
C THR A 10 21.15 -10.68 6.87
N CYS A 11 20.18 -11.57 6.63
CA CYS A 11 19.95 -12.73 7.48
C CYS A 11 20.16 -13.96 6.61
N ASN A 12 21.23 -14.71 6.90
CA ASN A 12 21.48 -16.01 6.31
C ASN A 12 20.39 -16.99 6.77
N TYR A 13 19.83 -17.76 5.84
CA TYR A 13 19.13 -18.99 6.17
C TYR A 13 20.01 -20.19 5.92
N MET A 14 20.16 -21.01 6.96
CA MET A 14 20.34 -22.44 6.80
C MET A 14 19.05 -23.16 7.17
N GLN A 15 18.73 -24.16 6.36
CA GLN A 15 17.61 -25.09 6.50
C GLN A 15 17.61 -25.74 7.89
N ASN A 16 16.49 -25.65 8.61
CA ASN A 16 15.76 -26.78 9.20
C ASN A 16 14.73 -26.31 10.24
N ASN A 17 13.52 -26.89 10.12
CA ASN A 17 12.46 -27.09 11.11
C ASN A 17 11.73 -25.87 11.73
N TYR A 18 10.47 -25.71 11.28
CA TYR A 18 9.33 -25.01 11.93
C TYR A 18 9.46 -23.50 12.20
N THR A 19 9.73 -22.73 11.14
CA THR A 19 9.95 -21.28 11.22
C THR A 19 8.98 -20.53 10.29
N LEU A 20 8.29 -19.48 10.78
CA LEU A 20 7.87 -18.37 9.90
C LEU A 20 9.15 -17.80 9.30
N ILE A 21 9.27 -17.75 7.99
CA ILE A 21 10.48 -17.25 7.32
C ILE A 21 10.48 -15.71 7.42
N PRO A 22 11.37 -15.05 8.20
CA PRO A 22 11.76 -13.67 7.99
C PRO A 22 11.98 -13.38 6.52
N PHE A 23 11.54 -12.20 6.12
CA PHE A 23 11.87 -11.64 4.83
C PHE A 23 13.40 -11.65 4.61
N SER A 24 13.90 -12.59 3.81
CA SER A 24 15.31 -12.72 3.41
C SER A 24 15.44 -12.75 1.89
N GLY A 25 14.79 -11.80 1.21
CA GLY A 25 15.12 -11.52 -0.18
C GLY A 25 16.54 -10.97 -0.22
N ASN A 26 17.51 -11.84 -0.56
CA ASN A 26 18.87 -11.44 -0.89
C ASN A 26 18.86 -10.69 -2.23
N VAL A 27 18.36 -9.46 -2.23
CA VAL A 27 18.75 -8.48 -3.24
C VAL A 27 19.72 -7.53 -2.56
N SER A 28 20.97 -7.95 -2.40
CA SER A 28 22.03 -7.00 -2.12
C SER A 28 22.22 -6.20 -3.41
N ILE A 29 21.52 -5.07 -3.56
CA ILE A 29 21.85 -4.15 -4.64
C ILE A 29 23.27 -3.66 -4.30
N PRO A 30 24.29 -3.95 -5.12
CA PRO A 30 25.66 -3.65 -4.74
C PRO A 30 25.77 -2.14 -4.50
N GLN A 31 26.13 -1.73 -3.29
CA GLN A 31 26.37 -0.31 -2.96
C GLN A 31 27.72 0.18 -3.53
N LYS A 32 28.17 -0.38 -4.67
CA LYS A 32 29.33 0.17 -5.36
C LYS A 32 28.97 1.58 -5.80
N LYS A 33 29.91 2.51 -5.63
CA LYS A 33 29.78 3.93 -6.00
C LYS A 33 29.12 4.13 -7.38
N ILE A 34 29.43 3.25 -8.33
CA ILE A 34 28.89 3.27 -9.69
C ILE A 34 27.37 3.09 -9.76
N PHE A 35 26.77 2.22 -8.92
CA PHE A 35 25.32 1.99 -8.92
C PHE A 35 24.58 3.14 -8.23
N VAL A 36 25.19 3.73 -7.20
CA VAL A 36 24.68 4.93 -6.53
C VAL A 36 24.67 6.12 -7.48
N GLU A 37 25.76 6.33 -8.22
CA GLU A 37 25.87 7.39 -9.22
C GLU A 37 24.93 7.15 -10.41
N ALA A 38 24.79 5.92 -10.88
CA ALA A 38 23.84 5.55 -11.92
C ALA A 38 22.39 5.80 -11.49
N GLU A 39 21.99 5.44 -10.27
CA GLU A 39 20.64 5.74 -9.75
C GLU A 39 20.42 7.25 -9.66
N ARG A 40 21.42 8.00 -9.18
CA ARG A 40 21.34 9.46 -9.07
C ARG A 40 21.14 10.11 -10.44
N LEU A 41 21.93 9.72 -11.45
CA LEU A 41 21.79 10.20 -12.83
C LEU A 41 20.42 9.82 -13.41
N PHE A 42 19.99 8.57 -13.23
CA PHE A 42 18.67 8.12 -13.67
C PHE A 42 17.54 8.93 -13.03
N ASN A 43 17.62 9.20 -11.72
CA ASN A 43 16.63 10.01 -11.00
C ASN A 43 16.60 11.45 -11.53
N ILE A 44 17.76 12.07 -11.78
CA ILE A 44 17.84 13.42 -12.35
C ILE A 44 17.16 13.45 -13.74
N CYS A 45 17.53 12.53 -14.63
CA CYS A 45 16.94 12.43 -15.96
C CYS A 45 15.43 12.18 -15.90
N ALA A 46 14.97 11.29 -15.00
CA ALA A 46 13.56 10.99 -14.81
C ALA A 46 12.77 12.22 -14.29
N ILE A 47 13.32 12.97 -13.34
CA ILE A 47 12.71 14.20 -12.83
C ILE A 47 12.61 15.26 -13.93
N LEU A 48 13.68 15.47 -14.69
CA LEU A 48 13.70 16.45 -15.80
C LEU A 48 12.66 16.08 -16.86
N LYS A 49 12.61 14.81 -17.27
CA LYS A 49 11.60 14.30 -18.22
C LYS A 49 10.19 14.50 -17.70
N ARG A 50 9.93 14.25 -16.40
CA ARG A 50 8.62 14.49 -15.78
C ARG A 50 8.27 15.98 -15.73
N LYS A 51 9.21 16.85 -15.34
CA LYS A 51 8.99 18.30 -15.32
C LYS A 51 8.63 18.82 -16.70
N LEU A 52 9.34 18.39 -17.74
CA LEU A 52 9.04 18.77 -19.12
C LEU A 52 7.65 18.25 -19.54
N SER A 53 7.34 16.98 -19.28
CA SER A 53 6.02 16.41 -19.58
C SER A 53 4.89 17.14 -18.85
N ASN A 54 5.08 17.48 -17.57
CA ASN A 54 4.11 18.23 -16.78
C ASN A 54 3.96 19.66 -17.29
N LYS A 55 5.06 20.33 -17.71
CA LYS A 55 4.99 21.66 -18.31
C LYS A 55 4.15 21.66 -19.58
N ILE A 56 4.36 20.68 -20.46
CA ILE A 56 3.60 20.52 -21.71
C ILE A 56 2.12 20.21 -21.42
N LYS A 57 1.82 19.31 -20.48
CA LYS A 57 0.43 18.98 -20.11
C LYS A 57 -0.32 20.14 -19.45
N ASN A 58 0.40 20.95 -18.68
CA ASN A 58 -0.18 22.02 -17.87
C ASN A 58 -0.34 23.33 -18.64
N SER A 59 0.43 23.59 -19.69
CA SER A 59 0.33 24.84 -20.46
C SER A 59 -1.09 25.08 -21.00
N GLY A 60 -1.77 24.02 -21.46
CA GLY A 60 -3.17 24.10 -21.91
C GLY A 60 -4.24 24.04 -20.81
N ASN A 61 -3.86 23.89 -19.53
CA ASN A 61 -4.81 23.66 -18.43
C ASN A 61 -4.53 24.52 -17.18
N GLN A 62 -3.59 25.46 -17.26
CA GLN A 62 -3.09 26.17 -16.09
C GLN A 62 -4.19 26.95 -15.35
N GLU A 63 -5.06 27.64 -16.08
CA GLU A 63 -6.20 28.37 -15.50
C GLU A 63 -7.19 27.43 -14.80
N LYS A 64 -7.48 26.26 -15.40
CA LYS A 64 -8.36 25.25 -14.80
C LYS A 64 -7.77 24.70 -13.50
N ILE A 65 -6.46 24.45 -13.48
CA ILE A 65 -5.74 23.99 -12.27
C ILE A 65 -5.80 25.06 -11.18
N LEU A 66 -5.54 26.33 -11.53
CA LEU A 66 -5.57 27.45 -10.59
C LEU A 66 -6.98 27.69 -10.03
N ALA A 67 -8.00 27.70 -10.89
CA ALA A 67 -9.39 27.85 -10.48
C ALA A 67 -9.83 26.72 -9.53
N PHE A 68 -9.46 25.47 -9.86
CA PHE A 68 -9.73 24.33 -8.99
C PHE A 68 -9.00 24.45 -7.65
N TYR A 69 -7.71 24.81 -7.67
CA TYR A 69 -6.91 25.04 -6.46
C TYR A 69 -7.57 26.08 -5.55
N ASN A 70 -7.91 27.26 -6.08
CA ASN A 70 -8.51 28.35 -5.32
C ASN A 70 -9.84 27.96 -4.65
N LYS A 71 -10.63 27.10 -5.31
CA LYS A 71 -11.86 26.54 -4.77
C LYS A 71 -11.58 25.47 -3.70
N PHE A 72 -10.71 24.52 -4.00
CA PHE A 72 -10.53 23.32 -3.19
C PHE A 72 -9.67 23.55 -1.94
N ILE A 73 -8.66 24.41 -2.00
CA ILE A 73 -7.72 24.61 -0.89
C ILE A 73 -8.41 25.18 0.37
N LYS A 74 -9.53 25.90 0.21
CA LYS A 74 -10.34 26.47 1.30
C LYS A 74 -11.33 25.47 1.94
N VAL A 75 -11.57 24.32 1.30
CA VAL A 75 -12.53 23.32 1.81
C VAL A 75 -11.95 22.62 3.03
N SER A 76 -12.68 22.59 4.15
CA SER A 76 -12.22 21.87 5.35
C SER A 76 -12.06 20.37 5.07
N ASP A 77 -10.95 19.80 5.54
CA ASP A 77 -10.69 18.36 5.40
C ASP A 77 -11.77 17.53 6.08
N SER A 78 -12.43 17.97 7.15
CA SER A 78 -13.50 17.26 7.86
C SER A 78 -14.91 17.52 7.29
N SER A 79 -15.02 17.99 6.04
CA SER A 79 -16.30 18.34 5.42
C SER A 79 -16.83 17.27 4.45
N TYR A 80 -18.14 17.26 4.24
CA TYR A 80 -18.78 16.50 3.15
C TYR A 80 -18.27 16.96 1.77
N ALA A 81 -18.06 18.27 1.61
CA ALA A 81 -17.54 18.85 0.38
C ALA A 81 -16.16 18.28 0.01
N TYR A 82 -15.26 18.11 0.99
CA TYR A 82 -13.95 17.47 0.77
C TYR A 82 -14.13 16.06 0.20
N MET A 83 -14.96 15.24 0.85
CA MET A 83 -15.17 13.85 0.42
C MET A 83 -15.76 13.77 -1.00
N ARG A 84 -16.67 14.70 -1.35
CA ARG A 84 -17.21 14.82 -2.72
C ARG A 84 -16.13 15.21 -3.73
N PHE A 85 -15.24 16.14 -3.40
CA PHE A 85 -14.11 16.48 -4.26
C PHE A 85 -13.18 15.29 -4.46
N PHE A 86 -12.85 14.58 -3.39
CA PHE A 86 -12.00 13.39 -3.45
C PHE A 86 -12.65 12.28 -4.29
N HIS A 87 -13.93 11.96 -4.06
CA HIS A 87 -14.69 10.99 -4.84
C HIS A 87 -14.67 11.32 -6.33
N ASN A 88 -14.99 12.56 -6.69
CA ASN A 88 -14.97 13.00 -8.09
C ASN A 88 -13.57 12.99 -8.70
N PHE A 89 -12.54 13.29 -7.91
CA PHE A 89 -11.15 13.24 -8.36
C PHE A 89 -10.71 11.79 -8.62
N ALA A 90 -10.97 10.88 -7.69
CA ALA A 90 -10.70 9.44 -7.86
C ALA A 90 -11.44 8.87 -9.07
N ARG A 91 -12.71 9.24 -9.24
CA ARG A 91 -13.55 8.79 -10.36
C ARG A 91 -12.99 9.21 -11.71
N LYS A 92 -12.35 10.39 -11.81
CA LYS A 92 -11.71 10.83 -13.07
C LYS A 92 -10.59 9.90 -13.55
N PHE A 93 -9.86 9.25 -12.63
CA PHE A 93 -8.82 8.29 -13.00
C PHE A 93 -9.40 6.95 -13.51
N ALA A 94 -10.57 6.58 -13.01
CA ALA A 94 -11.28 5.35 -13.37
C ALA A 94 -12.32 5.54 -14.49
N LYS A 95 -12.55 6.76 -14.96
CA LYS A 95 -13.64 7.08 -15.90
C LYS A 95 -13.57 6.25 -17.18
N ASN A 96 -14.71 5.68 -17.58
CA ASN A 96 -14.87 4.86 -18.78
C ASN A 96 -13.97 3.61 -18.77
N ARG A 97 -13.67 3.11 -17.58
CA ARG A 97 -12.93 1.88 -17.41
C ARG A 97 -13.82 0.84 -16.77
N GLU A 98 -13.61 -0.38 -17.20
CA GLU A 98 -14.21 -1.59 -16.66
C GLU A 98 -13.16 -2.29 -15.80
N VAL A 99 -13.58 -2.76 -14.64
CA VAL A 99 -12.73 -3.47 -13.70
C VAL A 99 -13.57 -4.54 -13.01
N GLU A 100 -12.99 -5.73 -12.88
CA GLU A 100 -13.59 -6.77 -12.07
C GLU A 100 -13.14 -6.61 -10.62
N ILE A 101 -14.07 -6.72 -9.68
CA ILE A 101 -13.76 -6.55 -8.26
C ILE A 101 -14.71 -7.37 -7.40
N ASN A 102 -14.17 -7.97 -6.35
CA ASN A 102 -14.90 -8.82 -5.41
C ASN A 102 -15.77 -8.04 -4.40
N LEU A 103 -16.72 -7.22 -4.89
CA LEU A 103 -17.59 -6.41 -4.02
C LEU A 103 -18.55 -7.23 -3.16
N GLU A 104 -18.92 -8.44 -3.60
CA GLU A 104 -19.76 -9.38 -2.85
C GLU A 104 -19.18 -9.72 -1.47
N SER A 105 -17.86 -9.53 -1.30
CA SER A 105 -17.20 -9.68 -0.02
C SER A 105 -17.56 -8.62 1.04
N ASN A 106 -18.22 -7.52 0.65
CA ASN A 106 -18.58 -6.37 1.49
C ASN A 106 -17.42 -5.67 2.23
N ARG A 107 -16.16 -6.03 1.94
CA ARG A 107 -15.00 -5.56 2.71
C ARG A 107 -14.84 -4.03 2.74
N LEU A 108 -15.07 -3.35 1.61
CA LEU A 108 -15.02 -1.88 1.59
C LEU A 108 -16.17 -1.24 2.37
N LEU A 109 -17.34 -1.87 2.36
CA LEU A 109 -18.49 -1.42 3.13
C LEU A 109 -18.24 -1.62 4.63
N ASP A 110 -17.63 -2.74 5.03
CA ASP A 110 -17.26 -3.00 6.42
C ASP A 110 -16.21 -2.02 6.93
N ILE A 111 -15.20 -1.70 6.11
CA ILE A 111 -14.24 -0.63 6.41
C ILE A 111 -14.98 0.70 6.58
N ALA A 112 -15.89 1.05 5.67
CA ALA A 112 -16.62 2.31 5.76
C ALA A 112 -17.56 2.38 6.96
N LYS A 113 -18.13 1.25 7.39
CA LYS A 113 -18.94 1.12 8.60
C LYS A 113 -18.11 1.18 9.87
N SER A 114 -16.84 0.79 9.82
CA SER A 114 -15.93 0.98 10.95
C SER A 114 -15.59 2.46 11.16
N ASP A 115 -15.21 2.84 12.37
CA ASP A 115 -14.58 4.13 12.66
C ASP A 115 -13.04 4.00 12.79
N GLU A 116 -12.49 2.89 12.27
CA GLU A 116 -11.08 2.56 12.37
C GLU A 116 -10.31 2.96 11.12
N ALA A 117 -9.05 3.35 11.31
CA ALA A 117 -8.09 3.49 10.24
C ALA A 117 -7.50 2.13 9.82
N TYR A 118 -7.17 2.02 8.53
CA TYR A 118 -6.63 0.80 7.90
C TYR A 118 -5.39 1.15 7.07
N ILE A 119 -4.46 0.20 6.98
CA ILE A 119 -3.32 0.27 6.07
C ILE A 119 -3.64 -0.61 4.86
N PHE A 120 -3.64 -0.06 3.66
CA PHE A 120 -3.82 -0.78 2.40
C PHE A 120 -2.45 -1.02 1.76
N ILE A 121 -2.09 -2.28 1.55
CA ILE A 121 -0.91 -2.66 0.77
C ILE A 121 -1.35 -3.13 -0.62
N MET A 122 -0.77 -2.57 -1.67
CA MET A 122 -1.14 -2.84 -3.08
C MET A 122 0.11 -3.15 -3.90
N ASN A 123 0.04 -4.10 -4.84
CA ASN A 123 1.19 -4.39 -5.70
C ASN A 123 1.43 -3.32 -6.78
N HIS A 124 2.71 -3.12 -7.15
CA HIS A 124 3.17 -2.10 -8.10
C HIS A 124 3.65 -2.72 -9.42
N SER A 125 2.90 -3.67 -9.97
CA SER A 125 3.33 -4.38 -11.20
C SER A 125 3.06 -3.61 -12.49
N ASN A 126 2.27 -2.52 -12.46
CA ASN A 126 2.07 -1.66 -13.63
C ASN A 126 1.87 -0.17 -13.27
N GLY A 127 2.98 0.54 -13.03
CA GLY A 127 2.98 1.97 -12.70
C GLY A 127 2.23 2.92 -13.64
N LYS A 128 1.90 2.50 -14.88
CA LYS A 128 1.06 3.30 -15.79
C LYS A 128 -0.43 3.18 -15.44
N GLN A 129 -0.87 2.00 -15.00
CA GLN A 129 -2.28 1.70 -14.72
C GLN A 129 -2.64 1.83 -13.23
N ASP A 130 -1.65 1.81 -12.32
CA ASP A 130 -1.91 1.95 -10.88
C ASP A 130 -2.76 3.14 -10.48
N PRO A 131 -2.57 4.36 -11.03
CA PRO A 131 -3.43 5.49 -10.69
C PRO A 131 -4.91 5.23 -11.02
N ALA A 132 -5.20 4.47 -12.08
CA ALA A 132 -6.56 4.11 -12.45
C ALA A 132 -7.15 3.07 -11.49
N MET A 133 -6.40 2.01 -11.16
CA MET A 133 -6.81 1.00 -10.16
C MET A 133 -7.05 1.64 -8.78
N MET A 134 -6.17 2.56 -8.38
CA MET A 134 -6.37 3.35 -7.16
C MET A 134 -7.59 4.29 -7.26
N GLY A 135 -7.85 4.85 -8.44
CA GLY A 135 -9.04 5.64 -8.72
C GLY A 135 -10.32 4.85 -8.50
N VAL A 136 -10.36 3.59 -8.94
CA VAL A 136 -11.48 2.65 -8.69
C VAL A 136 -11.68 2.49 -7.17
N LEU A 137 -10.63 2.04 -6.46
CA LEU A 137 -10.69 1.81 -5.02
C LEU A 137 -11.12 3.07 -4.24
N GLY A 138 -10.53 4.22 -4.58
CA GLY A 138 -10.84 5.51 -3.97
C GLY A 138 -12.27 5.95 -4.23
N THR A 139 -12.80 5.71 -5.43
CA THR A 139 -14.20 6.03 -5.79
C THR A 139 -15.17 5.19 -4.97
N LEU A 140 -14.93 3.88 -4.88
CA LEU A 140 -15.80 2.95 -4.15
C LEU A 140 -15.80 3.25 -2.65
N LEU A 141 -14.61 3.39 -2.04
CA LEU A 141 -14.51 3.64 -0.60
C LEU A 141 -15.08 5.02 -0.21
N SER A 142 -14.77 6.07 -0.98
CA SER A 142 -15.35 7.40 -0.71
C SER A 142 -16.85 7.45 -0.95
N GLY A 143 -17.34 6.73 -1.97
CA GLY A 143 -18.77 6.55 -2.21
C GLY A 143 -19.47 5.88 -1.04
N ALA A 144 -18.89 4.81 -0.49
CA ALA A 144 -19.42 4.13 0.70
C ALA A 144 -19.49 5.08 1.91
N TYR A 145 -18.45 5.87 2.17
CA TYR A 145 -18.48 6.86 3.25
C TYR A 145 -19.53 7.96 3.06
N ILE A 146 -19.74 8.41 1.81
CA ILE A 146 -20.79 9.39 1.48
C ILE A 146 -22.17 8.78 1.75
N ASN A 147 -22.43 7.58 1.25
CA ASN A 147 -23.72 6.91 1.36
C ASN A 147 -24.08 6.57 2.81
N LEU A 148 -23.09 6.26 3.65
CA LEU A 148 -23.28 6.02 5.09
C LEU A 148 -23.33 7.29 5.94
N GLY A 149 -23.29 8.49 5.33
CA GLY A 149 -23.29 9.76 6.08
C GLY A 149 -21.99 10.03 6.87
N LYS A 150 -20.95 9.21 6.69
CA LYS A 150 -19.67 9.27 7.41
C LYS A 150 -18.62 10.17 6.75
N ALA A 151 -18.99 10.93 5.72
CA ALA A 151 -18.06 11.78 4.98
C ALA A 151 -17.23 12.73 5.88
N LYS A 152 -17.80 13.22 6.99
CA LYS A 152 -17.12 14.14 7.92
C LYS A 152 -16.10 13.43 8.84
N THR A 153 -16.40 12.20 9.25
CA THR A 153 -15.63 11.44 10.24
C THR A 153 -14.69 10.41 9.62
N ALA A 154 -14.87 10.07 8.35
CA ALA A 154 -14.08 9.06 7.65
C ALA A 154 -12.57 9.37 7.70
N PRO A 155 -11.70 8.39 8.00
CA PRO A 155 -10.26 8.57 7.93
C PRO A 155 -9.84 9.03 6.53
N ARG A 156 -9.00 10.07 6.45
CA ARG A 156 -8.55 10.62 5.16
C ARG A 156 -7.52 9.72 4.50
N ALA A 157 -7.55 9.62 3.18
CA ALA A 157 -6.54 8.85 2.47
C ALA A 157 -5.17 9.51 2.63
N LYS A 158 -4.13 8.71 2.92
CA LYS A 158 -2.74 9.11 2.79
C LYS A 158 -2.00 8.10 1.92
N ILE A 159 -1.63 8.51 0.71
CA ILE A 159 -1.01 7.67 -0.31
C ILE A 159 0.47 7.94 -0.32
N ILE A 160 1.27 6.97 0.13
CA ILE A 160 2.73 7.09 0.12
C ILE A 160 3.23 7.07 -1.32
N ALA A 161 3.92 8.13 -1.72
CA ALA A 161 4.46 8.31 -3.06
C ALA A 161 5.92 8.78 -3.00
N ASN A 162 6.66 8.55 -4.08
CA ASN A 162 8.00 9.12 -4.21
C ASN A 162 7.89 10.65 -4.32
N GLU A 163 8.55 11.36 -3.41
CA GLU A 163 8.62 12.83 -3.36
C GLU A 163 9.08 13.45 -4.69
N ASP A 164 9.91 12.76 -5.47
CA ASP A 164 10.36 13.23 -6.79
C ASP A 164 9.21 13.36 -7.80
N ILE A 165 8.16 12.54 -7.66
CA ILE A 165 6.94 12.68 -8.45
C ILE A 165 6.24 13.99 -8.08
N LEU A 166 6.10 14.29 -6.79
CA LEU A 166 5.46 15.51 -6.31
C LEU A 166 6.26 16.78 -6.66
N LYS A 167 7.59 16.73 -6.54
CA LYS A 167 8.51 17.82 -6.92
C LYS A 167 8.50 18.10 -8.42
N SER A 168 8.05 17.16 -9.25
CA SER A 168 7.92 17.38 -10.69
C SER A 168 6.63 18.12 -11.07
N MET A 169 5.66 18.23 -10.16
CA MET A 169 4.40 18.94 -10.38
C MET A 169 4.56 20.45 -10.20
N ASN A 170 3.67 21.23 -10.81
CA ASN A 170 3.59 22.66 -10.50
C ASN A 170 3.03 22.87 -9.07
N LYS A 171 3.26 24.05 -8.48
CA LYS A 171 2.91 24.34 -7.07
C LYS A 171 1.43 24.10 -6.73
N PHE A 172 0.52 24.49 -7.64
CA PHE A 172 -0.93 24.37 -7.42
C PHE A 172 -1.39 22.91 -7.51
N GLN A 173 -0.88 22.19 -8.52
CA GLN A 173 -1.15 20.77 -8.69
C GLN A 173 -0.62 19.96 -7.50
N ARG A 174 0.61 20.22 -7.07
CA ARG A 174 1.19 19.57 -5.88
C ARG A 174 0.30 19.77 -4.65
N ALA A 175 -0.10 21.01 -4.37
CA ALA A 175 -0.95 21.31 -3.22
C ALA A 175 -2.32 20.60 -3.28
N ILE A 176 -2.91 20.48 -4.47
CA ILE A 176 -4.15 19.70 -4.67
C ILE A 176 -3.93 18.23 -4.34
N TYR A 177 -2.86 17.62 -4.87
CA TYR A 177 -2.56 16.20 -4.65
C TYR A 177 -2.24 15.92 -3.17
N GLU A 178 -1.43 16.77 -2.53
CA GLU A 178 -1.12 16.65 -1.10
C GLU A 178 -2.38 16.77 -0.24
N LYS A 179 -3.29 17.68 -0.58
CA LYS A 179 -4.59 17.81 0.08
C LYS A 179 -5.50 16.60 -0.13
N PHE A 180 -5.46 15.98 -1.32
CA PHE A 180 -6.14 14.70 -1.56
C PHE A 180 -5.45 13.49 -0.90
N GLY A 181 -4.29 13.69 -0.28
CA GLY A 181 -3.63 12.66 0.51
C GLY A 181 -2.30 12.18 -0.03
N ALA A 182 -1.79 12.70 -1.15
CA ALA A 182 -0.46 12.33 -1.61
C ALA A 182 0.60 12.69 -0.55
N PHE A 183 1.37 11.70 -0.13
CA PHE A 183 2.32 11.79 0.97
C PHE A 183 3.72 11.45 0.45
N GLY A 184 4.52 12.50 0.20
CA GLY A 184 5.84 12.37 -0.39
C GLY A 184 6.91 11.89 0.60
N ILE A 185 7.56 10.78 0.26
CA ILE A 185 8.76 10.28 0.93
C ILE A 185 9.93 10.17 -0.06
N ASN A 186 11.15 10.27 0.44
CA ASN A 186 12.31 9.90 -0.38
C ASN A 186 12.34 8.37 -0.54
N ALA A 187 12.04 7.88 -1.74
CA ALA A 187 12.01 6.45 -2.06
C ALA A 187 13.26 5.99 -2.83
N ASN A 188 14.36 6.75 -2.80
CA ASN A 188 15.62 6.39 -3.47
C ASN A 188 16.22 5.11 -2.89
N LEU A 189 16.81 4.28 -3.76
CA LEU A 189 17.37 2.98 -3.38
C LEU A 189 18.66 3.16 -2.58
N PHE A 190 19.47 4.15 -2.92
CA PHE A 190 20.79 4.36 -2.32
C PHE A 190 20.95 5.68 -1.54
N ASP A 191 20.00 6.61 -1.66
CA ASP A 191 20.11 7.92 -1.02
C ASP A 191 19.19 8.02 0.19
N ALA A 192 19.77 7.63 1.32
CA ALA A 192 19.10 7.53 2.57
C ALA A 192 19.28 8.86 3.34
N GLY A 193 18.46 9.85 2.97
CA GLY A 193 18.06 10.91 3.90
C GLY A 193 17.23 10.33 5.05
N LYS A 194 17.81 9.39 5.82
CA LYS A 194 17.17 8.49 6.79
C LYS A 194 16.37 9.27 7.84
N GLY A 195 16.90 10.41 8.28
CA GLY A 195 16.21 11.31 9.20
C GLY A 195 15.01 12.03 8.60
N LYS A 196 15.04 12.40 7.31
CA LYS A 196 14.00 13.20 6.65
C LYS A 196 12.69 12.44 6.43
N ASN A 197 12.77 11.13 6.18
CA ASN A 197 11.57 10.29 6.10
C ASN A 197 11.03 9.92 7.49
N SER A 198 11.90 9.76 8.48
CA SER A 198 11.54 9.29 9.82
C SER A 198 10.47 10.17 10.44
N GLU A 199 10.68 11.48 10.53
CA GLU A 199 9.72 12.41 11.15
C GLU A 199 8.35 12.38 10.44
N LYS A 200 8.36 12.48 9.11
CA LYS A 200 7.15 12.40 8.28
C LYS A 200 6.39 11.10 8.52
N ILE A 201 7.08 9.96 8.51
CA ILE A 201 6.46 8.65 8.74
C ILE A 201 5.90 8.52 10.15
N HIS A 202 6.58 9.03 11.19
CA HIS A 202 6.00 9.06 12.54
C HIS A 202 4.71 9.87 12.58
N GLN A 203 4.69 11.09 12.02
CA GLN A 203 3.48 11.91 11.97
C GLN A 203 2.33 11.20 11.22
N LEU A 204 2.64 10.45 10.18
CA LEU A 204 1.67 9.63 9.45
C LEU A 204 1.13 8.49 10.32
N ILE A 205 2.00 7.80 11.06
CA ILE A 205 1.62 6.72 11.99
C ILE A 205 0.81 7.27 13.16
N ASP A 206 1.19 8.39 13.76
CA ASP A 206 0.47 9.01 14.87
C ASP A 206 -0.97 9.37 14.50
N ASN A 207 -1.16 9.94 13.30
CA ASN A 207 -2.49 10.26 12.79
C ASN A 207 -3.29 8.98 12.47
N PHE A 208 -2.64 7.93 11.96
CA PHE A 208 -3.25 6.62 11.78
C PHE A 208 -3.68 5.98 13.11
N CYS A 209 -2.83 6.03 14.15
CA CYS A 209 -3.13 5.53 15.49
C CYS A 209 -4.35 6.25 16.09
N LYS A 210 -4.53 7.53 15.77
CA LYS A 210 -5.70 8.36 16.13
C LYS A 210 -6.91 8.21 15.19
N ASN A 211 -6.93 7.22 14.30
CA ASN A 211 -7.98 6.99 13.30
C ASN A 211 -8.22 8.15 12.31
N LYS A 212 -7.27 9.08 12.15
CA LYS A 212 -7.44 10.26 11.28
C LYS A 212 -7.17 9.96 9.81
N ASN A 213 -6.39 8.93 9.49
CA ASN A 213 -6.09 8.57 8.11
C ASN A 213 -5.99 7.07 7.87
N HIS A 214 -6.44 6.64 6.69
CA HIS A 214 -5.97 5.40 6.09
C HIS A 214 -4.58 5.62 5.49
N ILE A 215 -3.74 4.58 5.45
CA ILE A 215 -2.45 4.61 4.76
C ILE A 215 -2.54 3.71 3.55
N PHE A 216 -2.19 4.21 2.37
CA PHE A 216 -2.10 3.44 1.13
C PHE A 216 -0.64 3.37 0.70
N ILE A 217 -0.12 2.16 0.53
CA ILE A 217 1.29 1.94 0.21
C ILE A 217 1.47 0.85 -0.85
N PHE A 218 2.38 1.12 -1.78
CA PHE A 218 2.96 0.10 -2.65
C PHE A 218 4.22 -0.43 -1.98
N PRO A 219 4.19 -1.64 -1.37
CA PRO A 219 5.29 -2.08 -0.53
C PRO A 219 6.55 -2.39 -1.34
N GLU A 220 6.46 -2.53 -2.65
CA GLU A 220 7.61 -2.70 -3.54
C GLU A 220 8.42 -1.40 -3.70
N GLY A 221 7.81 -0.23 -3.48
CA GLY A 221 8.45 1.06 -3.72
C GLY A 221 9.09 1.15 -5.11
N LYS A 222 10.34 1.62 -5.18
CA LYS A 222 11.10 1.64 -6.45
C LYS A 222 11.43 0.25 -6.99
N MET A 223 11.43 -0.79 -6.16
CA MET A 223 11.73 -2.15 -6.61
C MET A 223 10.66 -2.70 -7.57
N GLY A 224 9.46 -2.10 -7.61
CA GLY A 224 8.42 -2.46 -8.58
C GLY A 224 8.84 -2.27 -10.04
N MET A 225 9.92 -1.53 -10.32
CA MET A 225 10.46 -1.41 -11.68
C MET A 225 11.13 -2.70 -12.19
N PHE A 226 11.57 -3.58 -11.30
CA PHE A 226 12.21 -4.85 -11.64
C PHE A 226 11.15 -5.93 -11.84
N LYS A 227 10.64 -6.03 -13.07
CA LYS A 227 9.51 -6.91 -13.38
C LYS A 227 9.82 -8.40 -13.21
N ASP A 228 11.08 -8.79 -13.41
CA ASP A 228 11.52 -10.19 -13.41
C ASP A 228 11.74 -10.76 -12.01
N LEU A 229 11.80 -9.90 -10.98
CA LEU A 229 11.91 -10.34 -9.59
C LEU A 229 10.55 -10.80 -9.05
N ASP A 230 10.58 -11.63 -8.03
CA ASP A 230 9.38 -11.99 -7.28
C ASP A 230 8.96 -10.89 -6.30
N LEU A 231 7.70 -10.90 -5.86
CA LEU A 231 7.21 -9.94 -4.86
C LEU A 231 8.06 -9.97 -3.58
N ILE A 232 8.50 -11.16 -3.15
CA ILE A 232 9.34 -11.35 -1.96
C ILE A 232 10.74 -10.77 -2.09
N GLU A 233 11.19 -10.42 -3.29
CA GLU A 233 12.49 -9.76 -3.50
C GLU A 233 12.34 -8.23 -3.57
N LYS A 234 11.11 -7.77 -3.87
CA LYS A 234 10.80 -6.35 -4.05
C LYS A 234 10.19 -5.70 -2.82
N PHE A 235 9.49 -6.46 -1.99
CA PHE A 235 8.73 -5.94 -0.86
C PHE A 235 9.67 -5.32 0.19
N GLN A 236 9.40 -4.08 0.57
CA GLN A 236 10.27 -3.31 1.46
C GLN A 236 9.98 -3.62 2.93
N PRO A 237 10.97 -4.11 3.72
CA PRO A 237 10.75 -4.47 5.11
C PRO A 237 10.37 -3.27 6.01
N GLY A 238 10.61 -2.04 5.56
CA GLY A 238 10.15 -0.81 6.23
C GLY A 238 8.63 -0.76 6.43
N VAL A 239 7.85 -1.42 5.56
CA VAL A 239 6.39 -1.54 5.74
C VAL A 239 6.06 -2.34 7.00
N GLY A 240 6.79 -3.42 7.27
CA GLY A 240 6.64 -4.19 8.51
C GLY A 240 7.04 -3.38 9.75
N GLY A 241 8.08 -2.54 9.63
CA GLY A 241 8.47 -1.61 10.69
C GLY A 241 7.39 -0.57 11.01
N MET A 242 6.73 -0.02 9.98
CA MET A 242 5.59 0.91 10.14
C MET A 242 4.42 0.25 10.88
N VAL A 243 4.04 -0.97 10.48
CA VAL A 243 2.96 -1.73 11.12
C VAL A 243 3.32 -2.09 12.55
N ARG A 244 4.58 -2.50 12.81
CA ARG A 244 5.09 -2.76 14.16
C ARG A 244 4.99 -1.53 15.07
N SER A 245 5.40 -0.37 14.57
CA SER A 245 5.29 0.88 15.34
C SER A 245 3.83 1.17 15.67
N ALA A 246 2.95 1.10 14.67
CA ALA A 246 1.54 1.37 14.85
C ALA A 246 0.85 0.39 15.83
N VAL A 247 1.20 -0.91 15.81
CA VAL A 247 0.57 -1.89 16.71
C VAL A 247 1.01 -1.76 18.16
N ILE A 248 2.23 -1.27 18.41
CA ILE A 248 2.69 -0.99 19.78
C ILE A 248 1.89 0.15 20.41
N ASP A 249 1.62 1.20 19.62
CA ASP A 249 0.93 2.40 20.07
C ASP A 249 -0.59 2.22 20.10
N LYS A 250 -1.17 1.61 19.06
CA LYS A 250 -2.63 1.44 18.88
C LYS A 250 -3.17 0.15 19.51
N LYS A 251 -2.31 -0.77 19.94
CA LYS A 251 -2.61 -2.15 20.40
C LYS A 251 -3.19 -3.09 19.34
N GLN A 252 -3.94 -2.59 18.37
CA GLN A 252 -4.46 -3.38 17.27
C GLN A 252 -4.38 -2.61 15.95
N VAL A 253 -3.88 -3.25 14.90
CA VAL A 253 -3.74 -2.68 13.55
C VAL A 253 -4.31 -3.65 12.52
N LYS A 254 -5.09 -3.12 11.58
CA LYS A 254 -5.67 -3.86 10.46
C LYS A 254 -5.00 -3.45 9.15
N VAL A 255 -4.47 -4.43 8.43
CA VAL A 255 -3.85 -4.24 7.12
C VAL A 255 -4.68 -4.96 6.06
N ILE A 256 -5.10 -4.25 5.01
CA ILE A 256 -5.87 -4.79 3.89
C ILE A 256 -4.90 -5.03 2.72
N PRO A 257 -4.61 -6.29 2.38
CA PRO A 257 -3.94 -6.60 1.13
C PRO A 257 -4.91 -6.42 -0.05
N VAL A 258 -4.46 -5.72 -1.08
CA VAL A 258 -5.23 -5.48 -2.30
C VAL A 258 -4.39 -5.92 -3.50
N GLY A 259 -4.81 -6.99 -4.17
CA GLY A 259 -4.15 -7.50 -5.35
C GLY A 259 -4.69 -6.85 -6.62
N PHE A 260 -3.80 -6.36 -7.46
CA PHE A 260 -4.10 -5.86 -8.80
C PHE A 260 -3.58 -6.83 -9.85
N ALA A 261 -4.45 -7.23 -10.75
CA ALA A 261 -4.11 -7.91 -11.99
C ALA A 261 -4.54 -7.04 -13.17
N TYR A 262 -3.65 -6.85 -14.14
CA TYR A 262 -3.87 -5.90 -15.23
C TYR A 262 -4.18 -6.63 -16.52
N ASN A 263 -5.18 -6.13 -17.23
CA ASN A 263 -5.44 -6.55 -18.60
C ASN A 263 -4.61 -5.70 -19.58
N ASN A 264 -3.90 -6.38 -20.47
CA ASN A 264 -3.12 -5.73 -21.53
C ASN A 264 -3.82 -5.82 -22.90
N LYS A 265 -4.95 -6.55 -23.01
CA LYS A 265 -5.58 -6.86 -24.29
C LYS A 265 -6.56 -5.79 -24.78
N THR A 266 -7.30 -5.14 -23.87
CA THR A 266 -8.31 -4.13 -24.26
C THR A 266 -8.09 -2.82 -23.51
N LYS A 267 -8.40 -1.70 -24.17
CA LYS A 267 -8.27 -0.37 -23.54
C LYS A 267 -9.41 -0.09 -22.55
N SER A 268 -10.61 -0.63 -22.74
CA SER A 268 -11.74 -0.38 -21.83
C SER A 268 -11.61 -1.11 -20.50
N PHE A 269 -11.10 -2.35 -20.51
CA PHE A 269 -10.96 -3.18 -19.31
C PHE A 269 -9.56 -3.03 -18.70
N LEU A 270 -9.49 -2.50 -17.48
CA LEU A 270 -8.23 -2.33 -16.73
C LEU A 270 -7.67 -3.66 -16.21
N GLY A 271 -8.55 -4.61 -15.88
CA GLY A 271 -8.19 -5.86 -15.23
C GLY A 271 -9.04 -6.11 -13.99
N SER A 272 -8.44 -6.70 -12.96
CA SER A 272 -9.12 -7.11 -11.75
C SER A 272 -8.45 -6.57 -10.48
N ILE A 273 -9.29 -6.27 -9.47
CA ILE A 273 -8.90 -5.90 -8.12
C ILE A 273 -9.48 -6.94 -7.14
N TYR A 274 -8.61 -7.62 -6.40
CA TYR A 274 -9.02 -8.46 -5.28
C TYR A 274 -8.71 -7.80 -3.94
N ILE A 275 -9.74 -7.49 -3.17
CA ILE A 275 -9.63 -6.96 -1.81
C ILE A 275 -9.62 -8.13 -0.84
N GLY A 276 -8.52 -8.35 -0.14
CA GLY A 276 -8.37 -9.44 0.83
C GLY A 276 -9.02 -9.15 2.19
N LYS A 277 -9.20 -10.21 2.98
CA LYS A 277 -9.54 -10.15 4.41
C LYS A 277 -8.46 -9.34 5.16
N PRO A 278 -8.84 -8.59 6.21
CA PRO A 278 -7.87 -7.88 7.03
C PRO A 278 -6.87 -8.83 7.70
N VAL A 279 -5.58 -8.49 7.58
CA VAL A 279 -4.51 -9.01 8.43
C VAL A 279 -4.47 -8.16 9.68
N CYS A 280 -4.93 -8.73 10.79
CA CYS A 280 -5.03 -8.07 12.08
C CYS A 280 -3.80 -8.41 12.90
N PHE A 281 -3.09 -7.39 13.36
CA PHE A 281 -2.01 -7.53 14.35
C PHE A 281 -2.48 -6.97 15.68
N LYS A 282 -2.23 -7.70 16.77
CA LYS A 282 -2.50 -7.27 18.15
C LYS A 282 -1.21 -7.31 18.96
N SER A 283 -1.01 -6.36 19.88
CA SER A 283 0.13 -6.37 20.79
C SER A 283 -0.33 -6.56 22.24
N GLU A 284 0.26 -7.55 22.90
CA GLU A 284 0.01 -7.88 24.30
C GLU A 284 1.32 -8.37 24.94
N ASN A 285 1.67 -7.87 26.13
CA ASN A 285 2.88 -8.27 26.87
C ASN A 285 4.18 -8.26 26.03
N ASN A 286 4.35 -7.24 25.17
CA ASN A 286 5.47 -7.09 24.21
C ASN A 286 5.52 -8.13 23.07
N GLU A 287 4.61 -9.11 23.06
CA GLU A 287 4.38 -10.01 21.94
C GLU A 287 3.46 -9.34 20.91
N ILE A 288 3.57 -9.81 19.67
CA ILE A 288 2.65 -9.44 18.59
C ILE A 288 1.99 -10.72 18.11
N PHE A 289 0.66 -10.69 18.09
CA PHE A 289 -0.20 -11.76 17.59
C PHE A 289 -0.80 -11.34 16.25
N VAL A 290 -1.08 -12.32 15.39
CA VAL A 290 -1.64 -12.13 14.07
C VAL A 290 -2.79 -13.10 13.85
N ASN A 291 -3.79 -12.75 13.02
CA ASN A 291 -4.87 -13.65 12.60
C ASN A 291 -4.54 -14.37 11.26
N GLN A 292 -5.32 -15.40 10.92
CA GLN A 292 -5.08 -16.20 9.71
C GLN A 292 -5.37 -15.44 8.40
N ALA A 293 -6.27 -14.45 8.43
CA ALA A 293 -6.58 -13.59 7.29
C ALA A 293 -6.86 -14.36 5.96
N ASN A 294 -6.03 -14.19 4.93
CA ASN A 294 -6.26 -14.68 3.56
C ASN A 294 -5.67 -16.06 3.27
N ILE A 295 -5.25 -16.79 4.30
CA ILE A 295 -4.49 -18.02 4.13
C ILE A 295 -5.45 -19.14 3.75
N GLU A 296 -5.60 -19.28 2.44
CA GLU A 296 -6.22 -20.43 1.82
C GLU A 296 -5.12 -21.44 1.52
N PHE A 297 -5.27 -22.64 2.07
CA PHE A 297 -4.22 -23.66 2.05
C PHE A 297 -3.84 -24.12 0.65
N ASP A 298 -4.69 -23.95 -0.36
CA ASP A 298 -4.36 -24.25 -1.76
C ASP A 298 -3.38 -23.23 -2.36
N LEU A 299 -3.45 -21.97 -1.90
CA LEU A 299 -2.64 -20.87 -2.40
C LEU A 299 -1.42 -20.56 -1.54
N ALA A 300 -1.46 -20.81 -0.23
CA ALA A 300 -0.39 -20.45 0.69
C ALA A 300 0.89 -21.28 0.48
N LYS A 301 2.06 -20.70 0.74
CA LYS A 301 3.33 -21.45 0.79
C LYS A 301 3.35 -22.43 1.97
N ASP A 302 3.98 -23.58 1.81
CA ASP A 302 4.00 -24.63 2.84
C ASP A 302 4.57 -24.18 4.19
N SER A 303 5.57 -23.31 4.20
CA SER A 303 6.10 -22.71 5.43
C SER A 303 5.04 -21.93 6.21
N TYR A 304 4.16 -21.24 5.49
CA TYR A 304 3.06 -20.48 6.05
C TYR A 304 1.93 -21.40 6.52
N LYS A 305 1.60 -22.45 5.76
CA LYS A 305 0.66 -23.50 6.20
C LYS A 305 1.13 -24.15 7.50
N LYS A 306 2.43 -24.49 7.60
CA LYS A 306 3.04 -25.08 8.79
C LYS A 306 2.92 -24.16 10.01
N PHE A 307 3.14 -22.85 9.86
CA PHE A 307 2.96 -21.89 10.96
C PHE A 307 1.53 -21.94 11.52
N TRP A 308 0.51 -21.99 10.64
CA TRP A 308 -0.89 -22.03 11.07
C TRP A 308 -1.36 -23.39 11.57
N ASN A 309 -0.79 -24.49 11.06
CA ASN A 309 -1.15 -25.84 11.51
C ASN A 309 -0.48 -26.25 12.83
N TYR A 310 0.54 -25.52 13.28
CA TYR A 310 1.22 -25.81 14.53
C TYR A 310 0.33 -25.47 15.74
N LYS A 311 0.20 -26.41 16.69
CA LYS A 311 -0.45 -26.19 17.99
C LYS A 311 0.38 -25.19 18.78
N GLN A 312 -0.19 -24.02 19.03
CA GLN A 312 0.47 -22.91 19.73
C GLN A 312 -0.50 -22.28 20.72
N LYS A 313 0.04 -21.51 21.67
CA LYS A 313 -0.72 -20.53 22.44
C LYS A 313 -1.49 -19.65 21.46
N ALA A 314 -2.80 -19.59 21.61
CA ALA A 314 -3.66 -18.71 20.83
C ALA A 314 -4.44 -17.83 21.78
N ILE A 315 -4.72 -16.60 21.35
CA ILE A 315 -5.66 -15.70 22.02
C ILE A 315 -6.77 -15.46 21.00
N ASP A 316 -7.93 -16.07 21.25
CA ASP A 316 -9.01 -16.17 20.27
C ASP A 316 -8.52 -16.77 18.93
N GLU A 317 -8.73 -16.05 17.82
CA GLU A 317 -8.26 -16.38 16.47
C GLU A 317 -6.81 -15.95 16.17
N PHE A 318 -6.09 -15.42 17.16
CA PHE A 318 -4.76 -14.85 16.99
C PHE A 318 -3.64 -15.77 17.49
N LYS A 319 -2.57 -15.88 16.70
CA LYS A 319 -1.35 -16.63 17.04
C LYS A 319 -0.15 -15.70 17.19
N PRO A 320 0.76 -15.95 18.16
CA PRO A 320 1.97 -15.18 18.31
C PRO A 320 2.89 -15.36 17.11
N ILE A 321 3.64 -14.32 16.77
CA ILE A 321 4.71 -14.42 15.78
C ILE A 321 5.90 -15.14 16.42
N LEU A 322 6.24 -16.34 15.91
CA LEU A 322 7.29 -17.19 16.46
C LEU A 322 8.47 -17.40 15.48
N HIS A 323 9.67 -17.54 16.04
CA HIS A 323 10.85 -18.09 15.38
C HIS A 323 11.33 -19.32 16.15
N LYS A 324 11.38 -20.49 15.51
CA LYS A 324 11.77 -21.75 16.18
C LYS A 324 11.01 -21.97 17.50
N ASN A 325 9.70 -21.73 17.48
CA ASN A 325 8.79 -21.81 18.63
C ASN A 325 9.01 -20.79 19.77
N ILE A 326 9.87 -19.78 19.57
CA ILE A 326 10.12 -18.71 20.53
C ILE A 326 9.45 -17.43 20.02
N PRO A 327 8.71 -16.67 20.87
CA PRO A 327 8.15 -15.39 20.48
C PRO A 327 9.21 -14.44 19.92
N VAL A 328 8.93 -13.87 18.75
CA VAL A 328 9.79 -12.84 18.17
C VAL A 328 9.53 -11.54 18.91
N LEU A 329 10.58 -10.96 19.49
CA LEU A 329 10.51 -9.73 20.26
C LEU A 329 11.31 -8.60 19.61
N GLY A 330 11.08 -7.39 20.08
CA GLY A 330 11.89 -6.23 19.69
C GLY A 330 11.83 -5.95 18.19
N ARG A 331 12.96 -5.48 17.63
CA ARG A 331 13.02 -4.94 16.26
C ARG A 331 12.80 -5.98 15.17
N GLU A 332 13.14 -7.24 15.45
CA GLU A 332 13.05 -8.36 14.49
C GLU A 332 11.61 -8.64 14.06
N GLN A 333 10.63 -8.34 14.92
CA GLN A 333 9.19 -8.46 14.62
C GLN A 333 8.83 -7.81 13.27
N SER A 334 9.50 -6.72 12.90
CA SER A 334 9.27 -6.01 11.64
C SER A 334 9.46 -6.89 10.41
N LEU A 335 10.45 -7.80 10.41
CA LEU A 335 10.75 -8.69 9.28
C LEU A 335 9.71 -9.79 9.13
N TYR A 336 9.20 -10.33 10.24
CA TYR A 336 8.15 -11.34 10.22
C TYR A 336 6.81 -10.73 9.80
N ILE A 337 6.49 -9.54 10.31
CA ILE A 337 5.32 -8.77 9.86
C ILE A 337 5.43 -8.52 8.34
N ALA A 338 6.59 -8.11 7.82
CA ALA A 338 6.78 -7.93 6.39
C ALA A 338 6.56 -9.23 5.59
N GLY A 339 7.07 -10.38 6.06
CA GLY A 339 6.82 -11.69 5.44
C GLY A 339 5.35 -12.08 5.41
N ILE A 340 4.65 -11.91 6.54
CA ILE A 340 3.20 -12.15 6.69
C ILE A 340 2.40 -11.29 5.70
N LEU A 341 2.73 -10.01 5.59
CA LEU A 341 2.07 -9.06 4.70
C LEU A 341 2.37 -9.36 3.22
N CYS A 342 3.61 -9.71 2.90
CA CYS A 342 4.02 -10.08 1.55
C CYS A 342 3.26 -11.31 1.05
N GLU A 343 3.12 -12.35 1.89
CA GLU A 343 2.42 -13.57 1.51
C GLU A 343 0.91 -13.32 1.33
N ASN A 344 0.29 -12.54 2.23
CA ASN A 344 -1.11 -12.14 2.09
C ASN A 344 -1.36 -11.31 0.82
N LEU A 345 -0.46 -10.38 0.48
CA LEU A 345 -0.54 -9.62 -0.76
C LEU A 345 -0.37 -10.53 -1.99
N ARG A 346 0.59 -11.45 -1.98
CA ARG A 346 0.79 -12.43 -3.05
C ARG A 346 -0.47 -13.25 -3.31
N ILE A 347 -1.13 -13.75 -2.26
CA ILE A 347 -2.39 -14.49 -2.40
C ILE A 347 -3.46 -13.62 -3.07
N CYS A 348 -3.58 -12.35 -2.67
CA CYS A 348 -4.55 -11.44 -3.29
C CYS A 348 -4.22 -11.16 -4.76
N ILE A 349 -2.94 -11.04 -5.13
CA ILE A 349 -2.52 -10.91 -6.53
C ILE A 349 -2.95 -12.14 -7.34
N GLU A 350 -2.69 -13.34 -6.83
CA GLU A 350 -3.08 -14.59 -7.52
C GLU A 350 -4.59 -14.71 -7.68
N LYS A 351 -5.36 -14.29 -6.67
CA LYS A 351 -6.82 -14.24 -6.79
C LYS A 351 -7.31 -13.22 -7.82
N ALA A 352 -6.73 -12.02 -7.85
CA ALA A 352 -7.04 -11.03 -8.88
C ALA A 352 -6.71 -11.58 -10.29
N LYS A 353 -5.61 -12.32 -10.45
CA LYS A 353 -5.29 -12.98 -11.72
C LYS A 353 -6.30 -14.06 -12.10
N ARG A 354 -6.76 -14.88 -11.14
CA ARG A 354 -7.78 -15.92 -11.37
C ARG A 354 -9.15 -15.34 -11.75
N GLN A 355 -9.45 -14.13 -11.28
CA GLN A 355 -10.67 -13.40 -11.66
C GLN A 355 -10.65 -12.93 -13.11
N LEU A 356 -9.48 -12.67 -13.71
CA LEU A 356 -9.43 -12.18 -15.08
C LEU A 356 -10.19 -13.13 -16.04
N PRO A 357 -11.12 -12.61 -16.87
CA PRO A 357 -11.95 -13.42 -17.74
C PRO A 357 -11.08 -14.25 -18.68
N GLN A 358 -11.31 -15.58 -18.69
CA GLN A 358 -10.58 -16.52 -19.53
C GLN A 358 -11.10 -16.53 -20.99
N HIS A 359 -12.39 -16.25 -21.22
CA HIS A 359 -13.10 -16.07 -22.50
C HIS A 359 -14.38 -15.21 -22.28
N PRO A 360 -15.17 -14.77 -23.30
CA PRO A 360 -15.78 -13.43 -23.32
C PRO A 360 -16.69 -13.12 -22.13
N MET A 361 -16.63 -11.84 -21.73
CA MET A 361 -16.99 -11.29 -20.43
C MET A 361 -18.38 -11.70 -19.93
N ASN A 362 -18.41 -12.39 -18.79
CA ASN A 362 -19.63 -12.52 -17.99
C ASN A 362 -19.84 -11.19 -17.24
N ILE A 363 -20.97 -10.54 -17.48
CA ILE A 363 -21.20 -9.11 -17.21
C ILE A 363 -21.39 -8.80 -15.72
N ASP A 364 -21.66 -9.81 -14.90
CA ASP A 364 -22.22 -9.63 -13.55
C ASP A 364 -21.23 -9.06 -12.50
N ASN A 365 -19.91 -9.15 -12.72
CA ASN A 365 -18.89 -8.66 -11.78
C ASN A 365 -18.08 -7.45 -12.30
N ILE A 366 -18.46 -6.89 -13.45
CA ILE A 366 -17.73 -5.79 -14.07
C ILE A 366 -18.37 -4.47 -13.66
N ILE A 367 -17.59 -3.63 -12.96
CA ILE A 367 -18.02 -2.28 -12.63
C ILE A 367 -17.47 -1.32 -13.66
N LYS A 368 -18.38 -0.55 -14.26
CA LYS A 368 -18.05 0.59 -15.10
C LYS A 368 -18.15 1.87 -14.28
N ILE A 369 -17.04 2.62 -14.17
CA ILE A 369 -16.95 3.83 -13.32
C ILE A 369 -17.07 5.14 -14.11
#